data_AF-A0A9X4AY26-F1
#
_entry.id   AF-A0A9X4AY26-F1
#
_cell.length_a   1.000
_cell.length_b   1.000
_cell.length_c   1.000
_cell.angle_alpha   90.00
_cell.angle_beta   90.00
_cell.angle_gamma   90.00
#
_symmetry.space_group_name_H-M   'P 1'
#
loop_
_entity.id
_entity.type
_entity.pdbx_description
1 polymer ?
#
loop_
_entity_poly.entity_id
_entity_poly.type
_entity_poly.pdbx_seq_one_letter_code
_entity_poly.pdbx_strand_id
1 'polypeptide(L)' 'MGASSRSTCPQCGREAVLGPDNPARPFCSARCKVLDLERWLTGAYRVPGPPVDTSTLEGEGARRDDDTDEPKGDEET' A
#
# COMPACT_ATOMS: atom_id res chain seq x y z
N MET A 1 -20.37 27.63 -2.70
CA MET A 1 -19.96 26.97 -1.44
C MET A 1 -20.31 25.50 -1.56
N GLY A 2 -19.32 24.60 -1.57
CA GLY A 2 -19.58 23.16 -1.62
C GLY A 2 -20.20 22.69 -0.30
N ALA A 3 -21.18 21.79 -0.36
CA ALA A 3 -21.82 21.24 0.83
C ALA A 3 -20.81 20.40 1.65
N SER A 4 -20.82 20.57 2.98
CA SER A 4 -20.06 19.75 3.93
C SER A 4 -20.97 18.67 4.49
N SER A 5 -20.61 17.39 4.37
CA SER A 5 -21.29 16.29 5.08
C SER A 5 -20.54 15.94 6.37
N ARG A 6 -21.08 15.06 7.23
CA ARG A 6 -20.42 14.60 8.46
C ARG A 6 -20.26 13.09 8.41
N SER A 7 -19.14 12.58 8.92
CA SER A 7 -18.88 11.14 9.04
C SER A 7 -18.15 10.82 10.33
N THR A 8 -18.02 9.53 10.66
CA THR A 8 -17.21 9.08 11.78
C THR A 8 -15.73 9.08 11.41
N CYS A 9 -14.88 9.65 12.25
CA CYS A 9 -13.43 9.61 12.09
C CYS A 9 -12.94 8.17 12.31
N PRO A 10 -12.26 7.54 11.33
CA PRO A 10 -11.87 6.14 11.44
C PRO A 10 -10.82 5.88 12.53
N GLN A 11 -10.06 6.90 12.94
CA GLN A 11 -9.00 6.76 13.93
C GLN A 11 -9.48 6.91 15.39
N CYS A 12 -10.55 7.67 15.64
CA CYS A 12 -10.97 7.96 17.02
C CYS A 12 -12.48 7.94 17.27
N GLY A 13 -13.30 7.68 16.24
CA GLY A 13 -14.76 7.60 16.37
C GLY A 13 -15.48 8.95 16.52
N ARG A 14 -14.76 10.07 16.68
CA ARG A 14 -15.39 11.40 16.73
C ARG A 14 -15.89 11.83 15.36
N GLU A 15 -16.80 12.80 15.34
CA GLU A 15 -17.31 13.36 14.10
C GLU A 15 -16.24 14.08 13.28
N ALA A 16 -16.24 13.85 11.97
CA ALA A 16 -15.39 14.48 10.98
C ALA A 16 -16.25 15.24 9.97
N VAL A 17 -15.96 16.53 9.79
CA VAL A 17 -16.60 17.35 8.75
C VAL A 17 -15.97 17.02 7.41
N LEU A 18 -16.79 16.59 6.46
CA LEU A 18 -16.44 16.30 5.08
C LEU A 18 -16.73 17.49 4.16
N GLY A 19 -16.03 18.61 4.36
CA GLY A 19 -16.04 19.77 3.47
C GLY A 19 -14.70 20.52 3.41
N PRO A 20 -14.63 21.58 2.59
CA PRO A 20 -13.38 22.31 2.33
C PRO A 20 -12.73 22.89 3.59
N ASP A 21 -13.52 23.23 4.61
CA ASP A 21 -13.03 23.79 5.87
C ASP A 21 -12.22 22.80 6.72
N ASN A 22 -12.30 21.50 6.42
CA ASN A 22 -11.49 20.47 7.06
C ASN A 22 -10.47 19.89 6.05
N PRO A 23 -9.19 20.29 6.12
CA PRO A 23 -8.15 19.71 5.25
C PRO A 23 -7.72 18.30 5.69
N ALA A 24 -8.10 17.86 6.89
CA ALA A 24 -7.72 16.57 7.44
C ALA A 24 -8.73 15.45 7.17
N ARG A 25 -9.72 15.65 6.28
CA ARG A 25 -10.69 14.63 5.90
C ARG A 25 -10.01 13.33 5.41
N PRO A 26 -10.55 12.14 5.73
CA PRO A 26 -11.80 11.85 6.47
C PRO A 26 -11.65 11.89 8.00
N PHE A 27 -10.55 12.43 8.52
CA PHE A 27 -10.28 12.51 9.95
C PHE A 27 -10.84 13.78 10.58
N CYS A 28 -11.07 13.75 11.90
CA CYS A 28 -11.54 14.92 12.64
C CYS A 28 -10.45 15.98 12.87
N SER A 29 -9.17 15.66 12.65
CA SER A 29 -8.03 16.56 12.88
C SER A 29 -6.75 16.07 12.21
N ALA A 30 -5.76 16.97 12.05
CA ALA A 30 -4.43 16.63 11.57
C ALA A 30 -3.72 15.57 12.44
N ARG A 31 -3.92 15.60 13.77
CA ARG A 31 -3.38 14.58 14.68
C ARG A 31 -3.88 13.18 14.32
N CYS A 32 -5.17 13.02 14.07
CA CYS A 32 -5.74 11.71 13.71
C CYS A 32 -5.21 11.20 12.35
N LYS A 33 -4.96 12.09 11.39
CA LYS A 33 -4.32 11.75 10.11
C LYS A 33 -2.90 11.21 10.30
N VAL A 34 -2.09 11.83 11.17
CA VAL A 34 -0.72 11.37 11.44
C VAL A 34 -0.72 10.02 12.17
N LEU A 35 -1.55 9.86 13.20
CA LEU A 35 -1.65 8.58 13.92
C LEU A 35 -2.11 7.44 13.00
N ASP A 36 -3.00 7.72 12.04
CA ASP A 36 -3.41 6.72 11.05
C ASP A 36 -2.21 6.29 10.19
N LEU A 37 -1.44 7.26 9.69
CA LEU A 37 -0.21 7.00 8.93
C LEU A 37 0.80 6.16 9.74
N GLU A 38 1.00 6.46 11.02
CA GLU A 38 1.87 5.64 11.88
C GLU A 38 1.40 4.19 11.93
N ARG A 39 0.09 3.95 12.10
CA ARG A 39 -0.48 2.58 12.09
C ARG A 39 -0.23 1.85 10.77
N TRP A 40 -0.25 2.55 9.64
CA TRP A 40 0.12 1.98 8.35
C TRP A 40 1.60 1.59 8.33
N LEU A 41 2.48 2.52 8.72
CA LEU A 41 3.93 2.32 8.68
C LEU A 41 4.41 1.21 9.61
N THR A 42 3.77 1.05 10.78
CA THR A 42 4.11 -0.02 11.72
C THR A 42 3.46 -1.35 11.37
N GLY A 43 2.61 -1.41 10.33
CA GLY A 43 1.81 -2.59 10.03
C GLY A 43 0.83 -2.93 11.15
N ALA A 44 0.25 -1.95 11.83
CA ALA A 44 -0.81 -2.23 12.80
C ALA A 44 -2.10 -2.73 12.12
N TYR A 45 -2.30 -2.39 10.84
CA TYR A 45 -3.42 -2.92 10.04
C TYR A 45 -3.13 -4.34 9.57
N ARG A 46 -4.05 -5.27 9.90
CA ARG A 46 -3.99 -6.69 9.56
C ARG A 46 -5.39 -7.19 9.22
N VAL A 47 -5.48 -8.02 8.19
CA VAL A 47 -6.71 -8.75 7.86
C VAL A 47 -6.60 -10.14 8.50
N PRO A 48 -7.53 -10.54 9.40
CA PRO A 48 -7.54 -11.89 9.94
C PRO A 48 -7.74 -12.91 8.82
N GLY A 49 -6.98 -14.00 8.85
CA GLY A 49 -7.05 -15.06 7.86
C GLY A 49 -6.41 -16.36 8.35
N PRO A 50 -6.59 -17.48 7.63
CA PRO A 50 -5.86 -18.70 7.91
C PRO A 50 -4.34 -18.48 7.73
N PRO A 51 -3.50 -19.35 8.32
CA PRO A 51 -2.06 -19.30 8.08
C PRO A 51 -1.75 -19.29 6.59
N VAL A 52 -0.76 -18.49 6.20
CA VAL A 52 -0.31 -18.44 4.80
C VAL A 52 0.35 -19.78 4.46
N ASP A 53 -0.19 -20.49 3.47
CA ASP A 53 0.48 -21.63 2.87
C ASP A 53 1.59 -21.12 1.93
N THR A 54 2.84 -21.36 2.31
CA THR A 54 4.00 -20.89 1.54
C THR A 54 4.44 -21.87 0.45
N SER A 55 3.86 -23.08 0.40
CA SER A 55 4.27 -24.11 -0.56
C SER A 55 4.00 -23.73 -2.02
N THR A 56 3.06 -22.81 -2.23
CA THR A 56 2.70 -22.27 -3.56
C THR A 56 3.67 -21.17 -4.03
N LEU A 57 4.45 -20.56 -3.12
CA LEU A 57 5.32 -19.42 -3.44
C LEU A 57 6.72 -19.83 -3.94
N GLU A 58 7.08 -21.11 -3.85
CA GLU A 58 8.40 -21.62 -4.21
C GLU A 58 8.52 -22.05 -5.70
N GLY A 59 7.47 -21.84 -6.52
CA GLY A 59 7.36 -22.41 -7.88
C GLY A 59 7.52 -21.46 -9.08
N GLU A 60 7.28 -20.16 -8.95
CA GLU A 60 7.22 -19.25 -10.10
C GLU A 60 8.15 -18.04 -9.90
N GLY A 61 9.41 -18.13 -10.34
CA GLY A 61 10.33 -16.98 -10.27
C GLY A 61 11.75 -17.17 -10.82
N ALA A 62 12.11 -18.32 -11.38
CA ALA A 62 13.44 -18.54 -11.96
C ALA A 62 13.36 -18.99 -13.42
N ARG A 63 12.72 -18.20 -14.29
CA ARG A 63 13.15 -18.15 -15.69
C ARG A 63 14.09 -16.96 -15.80
N ARG A 64 15.39 -17.24 -15.71
CA ARG A 64 16.40 -16.30 -16.23
C ARG A 64 16.35 -16.53 -17.73
N ASP A 65 15.71 -15.64 -18.46
CA ASP A 65 15.96 -15.51 -19.89
C ASP A 65 17.36 -14.86 -20.02
N ASP A 66 18.40 -15.65 -19.81
CA ASP A 66 19.80 -15.33 -20.12
C ASP A 66 20.07 -15.83 -21.54
N ASP A 67 19.44 -15.18 -22.52
CA ASP A 67 19.70 -15.35 -23.95
C ASP A 67 20.18 -13.99 -24.47
N THR A 68 21.45 -13.67 -24.25
CA THR A 68 22.12 -12.56 -24.93
C THR A 68 23.61 -12.85 -25.12
N ASP A 69 23.93 -13.10 -26.39
CA ASP A 69 25.22 -12.93 -27.09
C ASP A 69 26.33 -13.96 -26.80
N GLU A 70 26.21 -15.13 -27.43
CA GLU A 70 27.37 -15.95 -27.80
C GLU A 70 28.07 -15.28 -29.00
N PRO A 71 29.29 -14.71 -28.85
CA PRO A 71 30.00 -14.14 -29.99
C PRO A 71 30.45 -15.28 -30.89
N LYS A 72 29.87 -15.35 -32.10
CA LYS A 72 30.39 -16.21 -33.17
C LYS A 72 31.77 -15.71 -33.56
N GLY A 73 32.81 -16.46 -33.20
CA GLY A 73 34.13 -16.27 -33.76
C GLY A 73 34.11 -16.61 -35.24
N ASP A 74 34.17 -15.60 -36.09
CA ASP A 74 34.69 -15.75 -37.43
C ASP A 74 36.22 -15.92 -37.35
N GLU A 75 36.66 -17.15 -37.59
CA GLU A 75 38.01 -17.41 -38.09
C GLU A 75 38.14 -16.72 -39.46
N GLU A 76 38.98 -15.69 -39.55
CA GLU A 76 39.50 -15.19 -40.83
C GLU A 76 41.02 -15.36 -40.84
N THR A 77 41.47 -16.29 -41.69
CA THR A 77 42.82 -16.38 -42.28
C THR A 77 43.12 -15.21 -43.19
#